data_AF-A0A7Z0CPT1-F1
#
_entry.id   AF-A0A7Z0CPT1-F1
#
_cell.length_a   1.000
_cell.length_b   1.000
_cell.length_c   1.000
_cell.angle_alpha   90.00
_cell.angle_beta   90.00
_cell.angle_gamma   90.00
#
_symmetry.space_group_name_H-M   'P 1'
#
loop_
_entity.id
_entity.type
_entity.pdbx_description
1 polymer ?
#
loop_
_entity_poly.entity_id
_entity_poly.type
_entity_poly.pdbx_seq_one_letter_code
_entity_poly.pdbx_strand_id
1 'polypeptide(L)'
;MRRTIDRLQAARREDRGFTLIELLIVIIILGILAAVVVFSVRGISDNGEEAACKTEIRTVETAVEAAYAENGSYPGTVGALVTQGFLRAAPDGTVSSITGATAITATGALNPAPAAC
;
A
#
# COMPACT_ATOMS: atom_id res chain seq x y z
N MET A 1 62.19 28.12 -20.99
CA MET A 1 61.13 28.33 -19.97
C MET A 1 59.73 28.64 -20.51
N ARG A 2 59.49 28.88 -21.82
CA ARG A 2 58.14 29.16 -22.33
C ARG A 2 57.25 27.92 -22.58
N ARG A 3 57.82 26.72 -22.74
CA ARG A 3 57.07 25.49 -23.10
C ARG A 3 56.22 24.88 -21.98
N THR A 4 56.39 25.30 -20.73
CA THR A 4 55.59 24.80 -19.59
C THR A 4 54.25 25.53 -19.43
N ILE A 5 54.15 26.78 -19.90
CA ILE A 5 52.94 27.59 -19.78
C ILE A 5 51.87 27.16 -20.79
N ASP A 6 52.28 26.74 -22.00
CA ASP A 6 51.36 26.27 -23.05
C ASP A 6 50.56 25.02 -22.64
N ARG A 7 51.15 24.15 -21.80
CA ARG A 7 50.47 22.93 -21.29
C ARG A 7 49.38 23.24 -20.28
N LEU A 8 49.48 24.33 -19.54
CA LEU A 8 48.45 24.77 -18.58
C LEU A 8 47.25 25.43 -19.27
N GLN A 9 47.45 26.00 -20.47
CA GLN A 9 46.38 26.58 -21.27
C GLN A 9 45.57 25.55 -22.06
N ALA A 10 46.17 24.41 -22.44
CA ALA A 10 45.45 23.32 -23.09
C ALA A 10 44.45 22.63 -22.15
N ALA A 11 44.81 22.44 -20.87
CA ALA A 11 43.95 21.81 -19.87
C ALA A 11 42.68 22.61 -19.51
N ARG A 12 42.69 23.95 -19.69
CA ARG A 12 41.51 24.81 -19.41
C ARG A 12 40.48 24.88 -20.54
N ARG A 13 40.74 24.24 -21.69
CA ARG A 13 39.79 24.22 -22.82
C ARG A 13 38.89 22.98 -22.83
N GLU A 14 39.09 22.06 -21.88
CA GLU A 14 38.29 20.83 -21.75
C GLU A 14 37.17 20.92 -20.71
N ASP A 15 37.05 22.03 -19.99
CA ASP A 15 35.90 22.31 -19.11
C ASP A 15 34.67 22.72 -19.95
N ARG A 16 34.07 21.72 -20.62
CA ARG A 16 32.77 21.87 -21.27
C ARG A 16 31.71 21.92 -20.18
N GLY A 17 31.25 23.12 -19.83
CA GLY A 17 30.12 23.30 -18.92
C GLY A 17 28.84 22.67 -19.48
N PHE A 18 28.00 22.13 -18.60
CA PHE A 18 26.64 21.69 -18.94
C PHE A 18 25.87 22.83 -19.58
N THR A 19 25.20 22.55 -20.69
CA THR A 19 24.36 23.55 -21.34
C THR A 19 23.08 23.76 -20.52
N LEU A 20 22.58 25.00 -20.45
CA LEU A 20 21.29 25.27 -19.77
C LEU A 20 20.14 24.48 -20.38
N ILE A 21 20.24 24.16 -21.69
CA ILE A 21 19.24 23.35 -22.38
C ILE A 21 19.27 21.87 -21.96
N GLU A 22 20.45 21.31 -21.63
CA GLU A 22 20.56 19.96 -21.06
C GLU A 22 19.86 19.86 -19.70
N LEU A 23 20.01 20.87 -18.83
CA LEU A 23 19.31 20.86 -17.56
C LEU A 23 17.80 21.11 -17.72
N LEU A 24 17.41 21.95 -18.67
CA LEU A 24 16.01 22.24 -18.96
C LEU A 24 15.23 20.99 -19.41
N ILE A 25 15.77 20.22 -20.36
CA ILE A 25 15.08 19.02 -20.84
C ILE A 25 14.99 17.95 -19.74
N VAL A 26 15.99 17.85 -18.86
CA VAL A 26 15.99 16.89 -17.75
C VAL A 26 14.87 17.19 -16.76
N ILE A 27 14.72 18.45 -16.32
CA ILE A 27 13.64 18.78 -15.37
C ILE A 27 12.25 18.63 -16.00
N ILE A 28 12.12 18.84 -17.32
CA ILE A 28 10.87 18.58 -18.05
C ILE A 28 10.54 17.08 -18.01
N ILE A 29 11.51 16.22 -18.34
CA ILE A 29 11.30 14.76 -18.31
C ILE A 29 10.99 14.29 -16.88
N LEU A 30 11.73 14.79 -15.87
CA LEU A 30 11.46 14.47 -14.46
C LEU A 30 10.06 14.92 -14.02
N GLY A 31 9.58 16.08 -14.49
CA GLY A 31 8.22 16.55 -14.24
C GLY A 31 7.15 15.65 -14.84
N ILE A 32 7.34 15.20 -16.10
CA ILE A 32 6.42 14.27 -16.77
C ILE A 32 6.38 12.92 -16.05
N LEU A 33 7.54 12.35 -15.73
CA LEU A 33 7.63 11.07 -15.02
C LEU A 33 6.99 11.14 -13.63
N ALA A 34 7.23 12.21 -12.87
CA ALA A 34 6.63 12.40 -11.55
C ALA A 34 5.10 12.45 -11.63
N ALA A 35 4.52 13.15 -12.61
CA ALA A 35 3.07 13.23 -12.79
C ALA A 35 2.43 11.86 -13.05
N VAL A 36 3.04 11.03 -13.91
CA VAL A 36 2.53 9.68 -14.22
C VAL A 36 2.58 8.77 -13.01
N VAL A 37 3.67 8.81 -12.23
CA VAL A 37 3.83 7.98 -11.02
C VAL A 37 2.74 8.26 -9.98
N VAL A 38 2.38 9.54 -9.77
CA VAL A 38 1.33 9.91 -8.80
C VAL A 38 -0.01 9.27 -9.15
N PHE A 39 -0.42 9.29 -10.43
CA PHE A 39 -1.67 8.64 -10.85
C PHE A 39 -1.57 7.12 -10.84
N SER A 40 -0.39 6.55 -11.18
CA SER A 40 -0.19 5.10 -11.22
C SER A 40 -0.22 4.44 -9.84
N VAL A 41 0.29 5.10 -8.80
CA VAL A 41 0.39 4.50 -7.45
C VAL A 41 -0.95 4.57 -6.70
N ARG A 42 -1.76 5.62 -6.92
CA ARG A 42 -3.06 5.78 -6.25
C ARG A 42 -3.99 4.58 -6.46
N GLY A 43 -4.07 4.06 -7.68
CA GLY A 43 -4.91 2.88 -7.96
C GLY A 43 -4.40 1.57 -7.36
N ILE A 44 -3.11 1.46 -7.01
CA ILE A 44 -2.56 0.22 -6.41
C ILE A 44 -2.93 0.15 -4.93
N SER A 45 -2.92 1.28 -4.22
CA SER A 45 -3.31 1.34 -2.81
C SER A 45 -4.77 0.92 -2.61
N ASP A 46 -5.69 1.47 -3.40
CA ASP A 46 -7.12 1.18 -3.29
C ASP A 46 -7.42 -0.33 -3.52
N ASN A 47 -6.78 -0.94 -4.52
CA ASN A 47 -6.92 -2.37 -4.81
C ASN A 47 -6.30 -3.26 -3.71
N GLY A 48 -5.20 -2.81 -3.09
CA GLY A 48 -4.55 -3.52 -2.00
C GLY A 48 -5.41 -3.56 -0.73
N GLU A 49 -6.09 -2.46 -0.43
CA GLU A 49 -7.01 -2.34 0.69
C GLU A 49 -8.27 -3.20 0.48
N GLU A 50 -8.85 -3.22 -0.71
CA GLU A 50 -9.99 -4.10 -1.04
C GLU A 50 -9.61 -5.58 -0.92
N ALA A 51 -8.43 -5.96 -1.44
CA ALA A 51 -7.93 -7.34 -1.34
C ALA A 51 -7.67 -7.77 0.11
N ALA A 52 -7.15 -6.85 0.94
CA ALA A 52 -6.95 -7.08 2.36
C ALA A 52 -8.30 -7.30 3.07
N CYS A 53 -9.28 -6.42 2.86
CA CYS A 53 -10.61 -6.55 3.46
C CYS A 53 -11.28 -7.88 3.10
N LYS A 54 -11.24 -8.27 1.82
CA LYS A 54 -11.79 -9.56 1.36
C LYS A 54 -11.10 -10.77 2.01
N THR A 55 -9.80 -10.66 2.26
CA THR A 55 -9.03 -11.73 2.92
C THR A 55 -9.38 -11.83 4.41
N GLU A 56 -9.58 -10.70 5.07
CA GLU A 56 -10.01 -10.65 6.48
C GLU A 56 -11.39 -11.26 6.67
N ILE A 57 -12.37 -10.90 5.83
CA ILE A 57 -13.72 -11.47 5.89
C ILE A 57 -13.66 -13.00 5.77
N ARG A 58 -12.95 -13.54 4.76
CA ARG A 58 -12.79 -14.98 4.57
C ARG A 58 -12.13 -15.68 5.75
N THR A 59 -11.17 -15.01 6.38
CA THR A 59 -10.49 -15.53 7.58
C THR A 59 -11.48 -15.64 8.74
N VAL A 60 -12.32 -14.62 8.95
CA VAL A 60 -13.38 -14.64 9.96
C VAL A 60 -14.44 -15.69 9.64
N GLU A 61 -14.91 -15.81 8.39
CA GLU A 61 -15.86 -16.83 7.95
C GLU A 61 -15.37 -18.25 8.31
N THR A 62 -14.13 -18.55 7.93
CA THR A 62 -13.51 -19.87 8.22
C THR A 62 -13.46 -20.14 9.72
N ALA A 63 -13.14 -19.12 10.52
CA ALA A 63 -13.04 -19.25 11.97
C ALA A 63 -14.43 -19.34 12.64
N VAL A 64 -15.47 -18.71 12.08
CA VAL A 64 -16.87 -18.85 12.52
C VAL A 64 -17.37 -20.26 12.26
N GLU A 65 -17.09 -20.82 11.09
CA GLU A 65 -17.45 -22.19 10.75
C GLU A 65 -16.74 -23.19 11.66
N ALA A 66 -15.45 -22.98 11.95
CA ALA A 66 -14.71 -23.79 12.91
C ALA A 66 -15.32 -23.72 14.32
N ALA A 67 -15.67 -22.51 14.78
CA ALA A 67 -16.31 -22.32 16.08
C ALA A 67 -17.67 -23.01 16.17
N TYR A 68 -18.45 -23.00 15.09
CA TYR A 68 -19.72 -23.74 15.01
C TYR A 68 -19.51 -25.25 15.01
N ALA A 69 -18.52 -25.75 14.26
CA ALA A 69 -18.20 -27.17 14.22
C ALA A 69 -17.81 -27.75 15.59
N GLU A 70 -17.13 -26.96 16.42
CA GLU A 70 -16.69 -27.38 17.75
C GLU A 70 -17.74 -27.14 18.85
N ASN A 71 -18.38 -25.97 18.85
CA ASN A 71 -19.28 -25.55 19.93
C ASN A 71 -20.77 -25.76 19.64
N GLY A 72 -21.14 -26.13 18.41
CA GLY A 72 -22.52 -26.29 17.97
C GLY A 72 -23.34 -24.99 17.91
N SER A 73 -22.69 -23.84 18.06
CA SER A 73 -23.34 -22.52 18.06
C SER A 73 -22.44 -21.46 17.43
N TYR A 74 -23.05 -20.50 16.74
CA TYR A 74 -22.30 -19.40 16.13
C TYR A 74 -21.84 -18.40 17.19
N PRO A 75 -20.57 -17.96 17.16
CA PRO A 75 -20.10 -16.88 18.01
C PRO A 75 -20.79 -15.56 17.63
N GLY A 76 -21.22 -14.78 18.63
CA GLY A 76 -21.89 -13.49 18.41
C GLY A 76 -20.95 -12.31 18.16
N THR A 77 -19.65 -12.47 18.39
CA THR A 77 -18.64 -11.41 18.23
C THR A 77 -17.32 -11.97 17.74
N VAL A 78 -16.53 -11.16 17.03
CA VAL A 78 -15.15 -11.52 16.62
C VAL A 78 -14.26 -11.77 17.83
N GLY A 79 -14.46 -11.02 18.93
CA GLY A 79 -13.73 -11.21 20.18
C GLY A 79 -13.93 -12.60 20.80
N ALA A 80 -15.11 -13.22 20.60
CA ALA A 80 -15.33 -14.59 21.05
C ALA A 80 -14.43 -15.58 20.32
N LEU A 81 -14.20 -15.42 19.01
CA LEU A 81 -13.30 -16.29 18.24
C LEU A 81 -11.85 -16.19 18.71
N VAL A 82 -11.41 -14.99 19.12
CA VAL A 82 -10.07 -14.81 19.69
C VAL A 82 -9.96 -15.51 21.04
N THR A 83 -10.96 -15.33 21.90
CA THR A 83 -11.00 -15.93 23.25
C THR A 83 -11.08 -17.46 23.18
N GLN A 84 -11.81 -17.99 22.21
CA GLN A 84 -11.96 -19.43 21.96
C GLN A 84 -10.78 -20.04 21.19
N GLY A 85 -9.82 -19.24 20.72
CA GLY A 85 -8.61 -19.71 20.04
C GLY A 85 -8.76 -20.00 18.54
N PHE A 86 -9.91 -19.68 17.93
CA PHE A 86 -10.12 -19.80 16.49
C PHE A 86 -9.46 -18.67 15.69
N LEU A 87 -9.20 -17.52 16.33
CA LEU A 87 -8.41 -16.42 15.78
C LEU A 87 -7.27 -16.04 16.72
N ARG A 88 -6.11 -15.69 16.16
CA ARG A 88 -4.97 -15.20 16.95
C ARG A 88 -5.18 -13.76 17.45
N ALA A 89 -5.85 -12.95 16.64
CA ALA A 89 -6.21 -11.57 16.93
C ALA A 89 -7.43 -11.19 16.10
N ALA A 90 -8.21 -10.21 16.58
CA ALA A 90 -9.28 -9.63 15.78
C ALA A 90 -8.67 -8.75 14.68
N PRO A 91 -9.22 -8.74 13.46
CA PRO A 91 -8.86 -7.78 12.42
C PRO A 91 -9.05 -6.34 12.94
N ASP A 92 -8.16 -5.45 12.53
CA ASP A 92 -8.08 -4.07 12.95
C ASP A 92 -9.21 -3.22 12.35
N GLY A 93 -10.33 -3.17 13.08
CA GLY A 93 -11.43 -2.26 12.80
C GLY A 93 -12.34 -2.67 11.65
N THR A 94 -12.07 -3.78 10.95
CA THR A 94 -12.88 -4.19 9.81
C THR A 94 -14.13 -4.94 10.23
N VAL A 95 -14.15 -5.76 11.30
CA VAL A 95 -15.30 -6.62 11.62
C VAL A 95 -15.60 -6.61 13.12
N SER A 96 -16.78 -6.12 13.52
CA SER A 96 -17.15 -6.00 14.96
C SER A 96 -18.31 -6.91 15.39
N SER A 97 -19.20 -7.30 14.49
CA SER A 97 -20.38 -8.11 14.83
C SER A 97 -20.60 -9.28 13.87
N ILE A 98 -20.92 -10.45 14.43
CA ILE A 98 -21.23 -11.68 13.71
C ILE A 98 -22.67 -12.04 14.06
N THR A 99 -23.57 -12.06 13.07
CA THR A 99 -24.97 -12.50 13.26
C THR A 99 -25.19 -13.78 12.46
N GLY A 100 -24.88 -14.93 13.07
CA GLY A 100 -24.96 -16.24 12.43
C GLY A 100 -23.90 -16.47 11.34
N ALA A 101 -24.16 -17.40 10.42
CA ALA A 101 -23.23 -17.79 9.36
C ALA A 101 -23.09 -16.79 8.20
N THR A 102 -24.07 -15.88 8.04
CA THR A 102 -24.26 -15.13 6.79
C THR A 102 -24.17 -13.62 6.91
N ALA A 103 -24.02 -13.08 8.12
CA ALA A 103 -23.93 -11.64 8.35
C ALA A 103 -22.73 -11.30 9.23
N ILE A 104 -21.58 -11.19 8.58
CA ILE A 104 -20.39 -10.55 9.13
C ILE A 104 -20.47 -9.08 8.75
N THR A 105 -20.79 -8.19 9.70
CA THR A 105 -20.90 -6.76 9.41
C THR A 105 -19.55 -6.10 9.63
N ALA A 106 -18.98 -5.63 8.54
CA ALA A 106 -17.74 -4.90 8.56
C ALA A 106 -18.00 -3.40 8.79
N THR A 107 -17.67 -2.86 9.97
CA THR A 107 -17.73 -1.41 10.24
C THR A 107 -16.37 -0.80 9.92
N GLY A 108 -16.06 -0.65 8.63
CA GLY A 108 -14.74 -0.22 8.17
C GLY A 108 -14.25 1.08 8.83
N ALA A 109 -13.11 1.00 9.52
CA ALA A 109 -12.29 2.14 9.91
C ALA A 109 -11.03 2.27 9.02
N LEU A 110 -11.11 1.87 7.74
CA LEU A 110 -10.09 2.19 6.76
C LEU A 110 -10.35 3.62 6.25
N ASN A 111 -9.50 4.55 6.64
CA ASN A 111 -9.45 5.90 6.10
C ASN A 111 -8.46 5.92 4.93
N PRO A 112 -8.83 6.27 3.68
CA PRO A 112 -10.16 6.63 3.17
C PRO A 112 -10.94 5.42 2.61
N ALA A 113 -12.24 5.37 2.89
CA ALA A 113 -13.13 4.25 2.58
C ALA A 113 -13.29 3.97 1.07
N PRO A 114 -12.95 2.76 0.57
CA PRO A 114 -13.59 2.26 -0.65
C PRO A 114 -15.07 1.97 -0.36
N ALA A 115 -15.93 2.23 -1.35
CA ALA A 115 -17.39 2.21 -1.25
C ALA A 115 -18.04 0.83 -0.97
N ALA A 116 -17.26 -0.18 -0.61
CA ALA A 116 -17.71 -1.47 -0.14
C ALA A 116 -16.54 -2.22 0.53
N CYS A 117 -16.72 -2.57 1.80
CA CYS A 117 -16.54 -3.96 2.22
C CYS A 117 -17.97 -4.51 2.35
#